data_AF-A0A4U0QX98-F1
#
_entry.id   AF-A0A4U0QX98-F1
#
_cell.length_a   1.000
_cell.length_b   1.000
_cell.length_c   1.000
_cell.angle_alpha   90.00
_cell.angle_beta   90.00
_cell.angle_gamma   90.00
#
_symmetry.space_group_name_H-M   'P 1'
#
loop_
_entity.id
_entity.type
_entity.pdbx_description
1 polymer ?
#
loop_
_entity_poly.entity_id
_entity_poly.type
_entity_poly.pdbx_seq_one_letter_code
_entity_poly.pdbx_strand_id
1 'polypeptide(L)'
;MLSARSGNLGRTAQRTRRRTRDPMAAYDALPPALRGWLARAALPWSPASCLRIWQRMQAQGAPTAQILAALDRAEARALMREAQAA
;
A
#
# COMPACT_ATOMS: atom_id res chain seq x y z
N MET A 1 -2.77 29.00 -5.14
CA MET A 1 -3.27 27.83 -4.40
C MET A 1 -3.68 26.78 -5.41
N LEU A 2 -2.93 25.67 -5.53
CA LEU A 2 -3.17 24.64 -6.53
C LEU A 2 -4.48 23.92 -6.23
N SER A 3 -5.53 24.30 -6.95
CA SER A 3 -6.82 23.62 -6.96
C SER A 3 -6.59 22.19 -7.46
N ALA A 4 -6.65 21.22 -6.55
CA ALA A 4 -6.54 19.82 -6.90
C ALA A 4 -7.75 19.47 -7.78
N ARG A 5 -7.50 19.14 -9.05
CA ARG A 5 -8.51 18.62 -9.97
C ARG A 5 -9.10 17.34 -9.39
N SER A 6 -10.17 17.48 -8.61
CA SER A 6 -11.07 16.40 -8.26
C SER A 6 -11.81 16.00 -9.53
N GLY A 7 -11.32 14.96 -10.22
CA GLY A 7 -12.11 14.27 -11.24
C GLY A 7 -13.30 13.54 -10.59
N ASN A 8 -13.92 12.60 -11.32
CA ASN A 8 -15.05 11.77 -10.84
C ASN A 8 -14.64 10.74 -9.76
N LEU A 9 -13.71 11.08 -8.87
CA LEU A 9 -13.11 10.19 -7.87
C LEU A 9 -13.87 10.19 -6.54
N GLY A 10 -14.85 11.07 -6.37
CA GLY A 10 -15.57 11.22 -5.10
C GLY A 10 -14.66 11.70 -3.95
N ARG A 11 -15.14 11.56 -2.72
CA ARG A 11 -14.37 11.91 -1.52
C ARG A 11 -13.53 10.68 -1.11
N THR A 12 -12.22 10.85 -1.06
CA THR A 12 -11.29 9.79 -0.64
C THR A 12 -10.07 10.39 0.04
N ALA A 13 -9.53 9.71 1.05
CA ALA A 13 -8.25 10.08 1.68
C ALA A 13 -7.05 9.63 0.83
N GLN A 14 -7.29 8.82 -0.21
CA GLN A 14 -6.22 8.27 -1.03
C GLN A 14 -5.63 9.32 -1.97
N ARG A 15 -4.30 9.47 -1.88
CA ARG A 15 -3.57 10.35 -2.79
C ARG A 15 -3.50 9.73 -4.17
N THR A 16 -3.93 10.48 -5.18
CA THR A 16 -3.66 10.16 -6.58
C THR A 16 -2.15 10.16 -6.83
N ARG A 17 -1.66 9.15 -7.54
CA ARG A 17 -0.26 9.05 -7.94
C ARG A 17 -0.17 8.66 -9.40
N ARG A 18 0.71 9.34 -10.13
CA ARG A 18 1.09 8.90 -11.48
C ARG A 18 1.91 7.62 -11.35
N ARG A 19 1.52 6.57 -12.09
CA ARG A 19 2.26 5.32 -12.13
C ARG A 19 3.49 5.53 -13.03
N THR A 20 4.69 5.30 -12.48
CA THR A 20 5.97 5.42 -13.23
C THR A 20 6.52 4.05 -13.65
N ARG A 21 5.99 2.96 -13.09
CA ARG A 21 6.44 1.59 -13.35
C ARG A 21 5.26 0.73 -13.80
N ASP A 22 5.56 -0.32 -14.56
CA ASP A 22 4.60 -1.38 -14.87
C ASP A 22 4.11 -2.02 -13.55
N PRO A 23 2.81 -1.88 -13.23
CA PRO A 23 2.25 -2.41 -11.99
C PRO A 23 2.23 -3.94 -11.94
N MET A 24 2.09 -4.63 -13.07
CA MET A 24 2.03 -6.10 -13.10
C MET A 24 3.42 -6.68 -12.88
N ALA A 25 4.42 -6.20 -13.62
CA ALA A 25 5.81 -6.60 -13.38
C ALA A 25 6.27 -6.31 -11.94
N ALA A 26 5.83 -5.21 -11.33
CA ALA A 26 6.14 -4.89 -9.94
C ALA A 26 5.46 -5.84 -8.93
N TYR A 27 4.25 -6.30 -9.24
CA TYR A 27 3.51 -7.28 -8.43
C TYR A 27 4.14 -8.69 -8.54
N ASP A 28 4.51 -9.09 -9.76
CA ASP A 28 5.13 -10.38 -10.05
C ASP A 28 6.57 -10.50 -9.51
N ALA A 29 7.21 -9.38 -9.19
CA ALA A 29 8.50 -9.35 -8.51
C ALA A 29 8.39 -9.42 -6.96
N LEU A 30 7.19 -9.41 -6.39
CA LEU A 30 7.01 -9.45 -4.93
C LEU A 30 7.35 -10.84 -4.35
N PRO A 31 7.93 -10.90 -3.13
CA PRO A 31 8.03 -12.13 -2.36
C PRO A 31 6.66 -12.82 -2.18
N PRO A 32 6.58 -14.16 -2.21
CA PRO A 32 5.29 -14.88 -2.19
C PRO A 32 4.38 -14.51 -1.00
N ALA A 33 4.96 -14.41 0.21
CA ALA A 33 4.21 -14.02 1.39
C ALA A 33 3.67 -12.57 1.31
N LEU A 34 4.44 -11.65 0.73
CA LEU A 34 4.00 -10.28 0.51
C LEU A 34 2.90 -10.22 -0.55
N ARG A 35 3.02 -11.02 -1.61
CA ARG A 35 2.01 -11.13 -2.66
C ARG A 35 0.69 -11.64 -2.11
N GLY A 36 0.73 -12.70 -1.31
CA GLY A 36 -0.44 -13.27 -0.65
C GLY A 36 -1.09 -12.33 0.37
N TRP A 37 -0.30 -11.47 1.03
CA TRP A 37 -0.85 -10.39 1.84
C TRP A 37 -1.54 -9.33 0.97
N LEU A 38 -0.86 -8.83 -0.05
CA LEU A 38 -1.39 -7.77 -0.92
C LEU A 38 -2.66 -8.18 -1.66
N ALA A 39 -2.80 -9.46 -2.03
CA ALA A 39 -4.02 -10.01 -2.63
C ALA A 39 -5.24 -9.98 -1.71
N ARG A 40 -5.05 -9.89 -0.39
CA ARG A 40 -6.11 -9.88 0.63
C ARG A 40 -6.30 -8.52 1.30
N ALA A 41 -5.48 -7.53 0.93
CA ALA A 41 -5.55 -6.18 1.46
C ALA A 41 -6.91 -5.54 1.11
N ALA A 42 -7.51 -4.84 2.08
CA ALA A 42 -8.79 -4.17 1.92
C ALA A 42 -8.70 -2.90 1.05
N LEU A 43 -7.54 -2.26 1.00
CA LEU A 43 -7.32 -1.05 0.20
C LEU A 43 -6.47 -1.33 -1.06
N PRO A 44 -6.61 -0.52 -2.13
CA PRO A 44 -5.79 -0.63 -3.34
C PRO A 44 -4.36 -0.10 -3.11
N TRP A 45 -3.57 -0.86 -2.35
CA TRP A 45 -2.17 -0.57 -2.08
C TRP A 45 -1.30 -0.72 -3.35
N SER A 46 -0.28 0.13 -3.49
CA SER A 46 0.70 -0.04 -4.57
C SER A 46 1.75 -1.10 -4.21
N PRO A 47 2.11 -2.02 -5.13
CA PRO A 47 3.14 -3.05 -4.90
C PRO A 47 4.46 -2.46 -4.38
N ALA A 48 4.88 -1.32 -4.94
CA ALA A 48 6.11 -0.64 -4.55
C ALA A 48 6.09 -0.14 -3.09
N SER A 49 4.95 0.33 -2.59
CA SER A 49 4.87 0.80 -1.20
C SER A 49 4.95 -0.36 -0.21
N CYS A 50 4.28 -1.48 -0.52
CA CYS A 50 4.35 -2.70 0.28
C CYS A 50 5.77 -3.27 0.28
N LEU A 51 6.42 -3.34 -0.90
CA LEU A 51 7.79 -3.81 -1.04
C LEU A 51 8.78 -2.96 -0.22
N ARG A 52 8.60 -1.64 -0.19
CA ARG A 52 9.46 -0.74 0.62
C ARG A 52 9.35 -1.02 2.12
N ILE A 53 8.14 -1.28 2.63
CA ILE A 53 7.94 -1.65 4.04
C ILE A 53 8.63 -2.99 4.31
N TRP A 54 8.44 -3.96 3.41
CA TRP A 54 9.04 -5.28 3.50
C TRP A 54 10.56 -5.23 3.55
N GLN A 55 11.19 -4.61 2.56
CA GLN A 55 12.65 -4.51 2.46
C GLN A 55 13.25 -3.82 3.68
N ARG A 56 12.61 -2.74 4.16
CA ARG A 56 13.08 -2.02 5.35
C ARG A 56 13.11 -2.91 6.58
N MET A 57 12.07 -3.71 6.82
CA MET A 57 12.01 -4.58 7.99
C MET A 57 12.85 -5.85 7.83
N GLN A 58 12.92 -6.39 6.62
CA GLN A 58 13.81 -7.50 6.30
C GLN A 58 15.28 -7.12 6.54
N ALA A 59 15.69 -5.91 6.15
CA ALA A 59 17.03 -5.39 6.43
C ALA A 59 17.32 -5.23 7.93
N GLN A 60 16.29 -5.13 8.77
CA GLN A 60 16.40 -5.12 10.23
C GLN A 60 16.37 -6.52 10.85
N GLY A 61 16.38 -7.57 10.04
CA GLY A 61 16.31 -8.95 10.50
C GLY A 61 14.92 -9.37 11.01
N ALA A 62 13.87 -8.60 10.70
CA ALA A 62 12.53 -8.95 11.15
C ALA A 62 12.03 -10.23 10.47
N PRO A 63 11.46 -11.20 11.21
CA PRO A 63 10.85 -12.38 10.63
C PRO A 63 9.61 -11.98 9.84
N THR A 64 9.26 -12.79 8.82
CA THR A 64 8.13 -12.52 7.91
C THR A 64 6.83 -12.19 8.63
N ALA A 65 6.50 -12.89 9.72
CA ALA A 65 5.29 -12.62 10.51
C ALA A 65 5.24 -11.19 11.07
N GLN A 66 6.37 -10.65 11.53
CA GLN A 66 6.45 -9.27 12.02
C GLN A 66 6.30 -8.25 10.89
N ILE A 67 6.83 -8.56 9.70
CA ILE A 67 6.67 -7.70 8.53
C ILE A 67 5.20 -7.63 8.11
N LEU A 68 4.52 -8.78 8.06
CA LEU A 68 3.09 -8.85 7.74
C LEU A 68 2.26 -8.08 8.78
N ALA A 69 2.51 -8.27 10.08
CA ALA A 69 1.83 -7.51 11.13
C ALA A 69 2.05 -5.99 11.01
N ALA A 70 3.21 -5.55 10.52
CA ALA A 70 3.46 -4.13 10.28
C ALA A 70 2.66 -3.59 9.08
N LEU A 71 2.45 -4.41 8.06
CA LEU A 71 1.57 -4.10 6.93
C LEU A 71 0.11 -4.02 7.39
N ASP A 72 -0.36 -4.95 8.22
CA ASP A 72 -1.71 -4.90 8.81
C ASP A 72 -1.93 -3.61 9.61
N ARG A 73 -0.98 -3.22 10.45
CA ARG A 73 -1.04 -1.93 11.18
C ARG A 73 -1.04 -0.73 10.23
N ALA A 74 -0.36 -0.82 9.08
CA ALA A 74 -0.37 0.25 8.09
C ALA A 74 -1.73 0.34 7.39
N GLU A 75 -2.36 -0.79 7.09
CA GLU A 75 -3.71 -0.89 6.54
C GLU A 75 -4.76 -0.36 7.50
N ALA A 76 -4.76 -0.79 8.77
CA ALA A 76 -5.69 -0.30 9.77
C ALA A 76 -5.67 1.24 9.88
N ARG A 77 -4.48 1.85 9.91
CA ARG A 77 -4.34 3.32 9.92
C ARG A 77 -4.83 3.97 8.63
N ALA A 78 -4.70 3.30 7.48
CA ALA A 78 -5.18 3.82 6.21
C ALA A 78 -6.72 3.76 6.14
N LEU A 79 -7.31 2.65 6.59
CA LEU A 79 -8.76 2.49 6.72
C LEU A 79 -9.37 3.54 7.66
N MET A 80 -8.74 3.81 8.81
CA MET A 80 -9.19 4.87 9.72
C MET A 80 -9.23 6.25 9.04
N ARG A 81 -8.21 6.57 8.22
CA ARG A 81 -8.19 7.83 7.47
C ARG A 81 -9.26 7.86 6.38
N GLU A 82 -9.49 6.74 5.71
CA GLU A 82 -10.53 6.64 4.69
C GLU A 82 -11.92 6.83 5.30
N ALA A 83 -12.16 6.22 6.47
CA ALA A 83 -13.41 6.38 7.22
C ALA A 83 -13.65 7.84 7.68
N GLN A 84 -12.60 8.60 7.94
CA GLN A 84 -12.71 10.03 8.26
C GLN A 84 -12.92 10.91 7.03
N ALA A 85 -12.56 10.41 5.85
CA ALA A 85 -12.69 11.13 4.59
C ALA A 85 -13.94 10.74 3.80
N ALA A 86 -14.72 9.74 4.22
CA ALA A 86 -16.05 9.46 3.68
C ALA A 86 -17.03 10.51 4.22
#